data_AF-A9GHF4-F1
#
_entry.id   AF-A9GHF4-F1
#
_cell.length_a   1.000
_cell.length_b   1.000
_cell.length_c   1.000
_cell.angle_alpha   90.00
_cell.angle_beta   90.00
_cell.angle_gamma   90.00
#
_symmetry.space_group_name_H-M   'P 1'
#
loop_
_entity.id
_entity.type
_entity.pdbx_description
1 polymer ?
#
loop_
_entity_poly.entity_id
_entity_poly.type
_entity_poly.pdbx_seq_one_letter_code
_entity_poly.pdbx_strand_id
1 'polypeptide(L)'
;MTQTFTLRRDVAAQHVDVAPGGEIVLRGKLVCSTDASVIDAATTTWPAGAPGGASVDSGGLVDLEQGGFHMTSRDPATHEVHAIATGDPAPACALAGVEAPCLPLRLLPLARSRLQTAQELGSCLHGGITVEVRDAVLPPVAPAAVPYVQGAAVLLGASVLASIGWVVQRRRARSPFGRLLDLAKRTRAKLRAADPVVAAPLVPAVEAALGALKRRRVDAASTEGKRVAEVLRRVELRLDASAVEARAGREQQAADELVREIESALEAVDEVDGARRGGA
;
A
#
# COMPACT_ATOMS: atom_id res chain seq x y z
N MET A 1 4.50 -30.36 25.49
CA MET A 1 5.86 -30.92 25.54
C MET A 1 6.80 -29.91 24.91
N THR A 2 7.93 -29.63 25.55
CA THR A 2 8.94 -28.74 24.97
C THR A 2 9.99 -29.61 24.29
N GLN A 3 10.19 -29.42 22.99
CA GLN A 3 11.25 -30.10 22.26
C GLN A 3 12.47 -29.17 22.21
N THR A 4 13.66 -29.70 22.51
CA THR A 4 14.91 -28.95 22.43
C THR A 4 15.89 -29.66 21.53
N PHE A 5 16.53 -28.92 20.61
CA PHE A 5 17.59 -29.45 19.77
C PHE A 5 18.68 -28.40 19.54
N THR A 6 19.88 -28.86 19.15
CA THR A 6 20.97 -27.94 18.78
C THR A 6 20.87 -27.58 17.30
N LEU A 7 21.02 -26.30 17.00
CA LEU A 7 21.07 -25.80 15.63
C LEU A 7 22.32 -26.35 14.93
N ARG A 8 22.10 -27.16 13.91
CA ARG A 8 23.15 -27.76 13.11
C ARG A 8 23.76 -26.72 12.18
N ARG A 9 25.08 -26.72 12.02
CA ARG A 9 25.83 -25.77 11.16
C ARG A 9 26.30 -26.37 9.84
N ASP A 10 26.15 -27.69 9.69
CA ASP A 10 26.53 -28.45 8.51
C ASP A 10 25.41 -28.54 7.47
N VAL A 11 24.26 -27.92 7.73
CA VAL A 11 23.10 -27.86 6.83
C VAL A 11 22.76 -26.41 6.49
N ALA A 12 22.23 -26.17 5.29
CA ALA A 12 21.84 -24.82 4.86
C ALA A 12 20.58 -24.32 5.57
N ALA A 13 19.67 -25.24 5.91
CA ALA A 13 18.47 -24.97 6.68
C ALA A 13 18.08 -26.20 7.51
N GLN A 14 17.45 -25.98 8.67
CA GLN A 14 16.97 -27.05 9.54
C GLN A 14 15.45 -26.92 9.73
N HIS A 15 14.69 -27.95 9.36
CA HIS A 15 13.24 -27.99 9.60
C HIS A 15 12.94 -27.91 11.10
N VAL A 16 11.84 -27.23 11.43
CA VAL A 16 11.30 -27.16 12.79
C VAL A 16 9.84 -27.58 12.75
N ASP A 17 9.53 -28.66 13.46
CA ASP A 17 8.16 -29.15 13.58
C ASP A 17 7.39 -28.28 14.57
N VAL A 18 6.76 -27.23 14.03
CA VAL A 18 5.96 -26.27 14.80
C VAL A 18 4.81 -25.76 13.95
N ALA A 19 3.60 -25.84 14.50
CA ALA A 19 2.41 -25.34 13.83
C ALA A 19 2.41 -23.79 13.75
N PRO A 20 1.72 -23.18 12.78
CA PRO A 20 1.53 -21.74 12.75
C PRO A 20 0.96 -21.20 14.07
N GLY A 21 1.53 -20.12 14.58
CA GLY A 21 1.26 -19.55 15.90
C GLY A 21 2.09 -20.14 17.04
N GLY A 22 2.84 -21.22 16.82
CA GLY A 22 3.76 -21.79 17.80
C GLY A 22 5.01 -20.92 18.01
N GLU A 23 5.48 -20.87 19.25
CA GLU A 23 6.67 -20.10 19.64
C GLU A 23 7.91 -20.99 19.64
N ILE A 24 9.01 -20.47 19.07
CA ILE A 24 10.35 -21.02 19.24
C ILE A 24 11.23 -20.01 19.97
N VAL A 25 12.13 -20.51 20.81
CA VAL A 25 13.16 -19.71 21.47
C VAL A 25 14.52 -20.23 21.07
N LEU A 26 15.32 -19.37 20.45
CA LEU A 26 16.72 -19.65 20.12
C LEU A 26 17.59 -19.06 21.22
N ARG A 27 18.41 -19.89 21.87
CA ARG A 27 19.28 -19.51 22.98
C ARG A 27 20.72 -19.81 22.67
N GLY A 28 21.61 -18.92 23.07
CA GLY A 28 23.05 -19.12 23.01
C GLY A 28 23.71 -18.38 21.86
N LYS A 29 25.01 -18.61 21.71
CA LYS A 29 25.86 -17.81 20.85
C LYS A 29 27.03 -18.63 20.31
N LEU A 30 27.58 -18.09 19.24
CA LEU A 30 28.84 -18.49 18.67
C LEU A 30 29.85 -17.37 18.84
N VAL A 31 31.09 -17.70 19.16
CA VAL A 31 32.21 -16.75 19.25
C VAL A 31 33.21 -17.13 18.18
N CYS A 32 33.56 -16.20 17.30
CA CYS A 32 34.58 -16.44 16.29
C CYS A 32 35.97 -16.16 16.88
N SER A 33 36.86 -17.15 16.86
CA SER A 33 38.21 -17.03 17.43
C SER A 33 39.14 -16.07 16.65
N THR A 34 38.81 -15.70 15.42
CA THR A 34 39.66 -14.83 14.58
C THR A 34 39.42 -13.34 14.82
N ASP A 35 38.16 -12.94 15.02
CA ASP A 35 37.76 -11.53 15.16
C ASP A 35 37.09 -11.22 16.53
N ALA A 36 36.97 -12.24 17.40
CA ALA A 36 36.27 -12.18 18.69
C ALA A 36 34.81 -11.70 18.61
N SER A 37 34.19 -11.73 17.42
CA SER A 37 32.78 -11.40 17.25
C SER A 37 31.89 -12.46 17.88
N VAL A 38 30.76 -12.02 18.43
CA VAL A 38 29.75 -12.86 19.07
C VAL A 38 28.51 -12.86 18.19
N ILE A 39 28.13 -14.03 17.68
CA ILE A 39 27.00 -14.21 16.78
C ILE A 39 25.93 -15.04 17.49
N ASP A 40 24.75 -14.47 17.72
CA ASP A 40 23.58 -15.23 18.15
C ASP A 40 22.62 -15.48 16.97
N ALA A 41 21.40 -15.92 17.26
CA ALA A 41 20.43 -16.24 16.21
C ALA A 41 20.08 -15.03 15.32
N ALA A 42 20.03 -13.80 15.87
CA ALA A 42 19.53 -12.61 15.16
C ALA A 42 20.51 -11.43 15.13
N THR A 43 21.59 -11.46 15.91
CA THR A 43 22.55 -10.36 16.04
C THR A 43 24.00 -10.82 15.90
N THR A 44 24.85 -9.90 15.47
CA THR A 44 26.31 -10.01 15.54
C THR A 44 26.83 -8.85 16.37
N THR A 45 27.54 -9.14 17.45
CA THR A 45 28.23 -8.16 18.30
C THR A 45 29.71 -8.15 17.98
N TRP A 46 30.24 -6.97 17.69
CA TRP A 46 31.65 -6.74 17.39
C TRP A 46 32.39 -6.17 18.61
N PRO A 47 33.61 -6.64 18.89
CA PRO A 47 34.42 -6.11 19.98
C PRO A 47 34.97 -4.71 19.66
N ALA A 48 35.42 -3.98 20.69
CA ALA A 48 36.01 -2.65 20.52
C ALA A 48 37.24 -2.60 19.60
N GLY A 49 37.96 -3.73 19.46
CA GLY A 49 39.11 -3.85 18.55
C GLY A 49 38.74 -4.14 17.09
N ALA A 50 37.46 -4.31 16.75
CA ALA A 50 37.04 -4.55 15.38
C ALA A 50 37.15 -3.30 14.51
N PRO A 51 37.32 -3.43 13.18
CA PRO A 51 37.21 -2.31 12.25
C PRO A 51 35.85 -1.62 12.40
N GLY A 52 35.83 -0.35 12.83
CA GLY A 52 34.60 0.39 13.13
C GLY A 52 34.23 0.47 14.61
N GLY A 53 34.99 -0.19 15.49
CA GLY A 53 34.78 -0.17 16.94
C GLY A 53 33.70 -1.16 17.42
N ALA A 54 33.32 -1.03 18.69
CA ALA A 54 32.29 -1.87 19.28
C ALA A 54 30.91 -1.53 18.69
N SER A 55 30.22 -2.53 18.14
CA SER A 55 28.90 -2.36 17.54
C SER A 55 28.06 -3.62 17.67
N VAL A 56 26.75 -3.48 17.48
CA VAL A 56 25.79 -4.59 17.41
C VAL A 56 24.99 -4.45 16.12
N ASP A 57 25.21 -5.37 15.20
CA ASP A 57 24.55 -5.38 13.89
C ASP A 57 23.32 -6.27 13.92
N SER A 58 22.26 -5.81 13.23
CA SER A 58 21.10 -6.65 12.92
C SER A 58 21.48 -7.63 11.81
N GLY A 59 21.73 -8.89 12.18
CA GLY A 59 22.24 -9.90 11.27
C GLY A 59 22.98 -11.00 12.03
N GLY A 60 22.22 -11.96 12.56
CA GLY A 60 22.75 -13.14 13.25
C GLY A 60 22.91 -14.34 12.32
N LEU A 61 23.00 -15.51 12.94
CA LEU A 61 23.19 -16.77 12.23
C LEU A 61 21.97 -17.22 11.43
N VAL A 62 20.76 -16.83 11.82
CA VAL A 62 19.50 -17.35 11.27
C VAL A 62 18.73 -16.27 10.52
N ASP A 63 18.16 -16.64 9.37
CA ASP A 63 17.19 -15.81 8.64
C ASP A 63 15.76 -16.23 8.98
N LEU A 64 15.22 -15.70 10.08
CA LEU A 64 13.90 -16.09 10.60
C LEU A 64 12.78 -15.81 9.59
N GLU A 65 12.77 -14.61 9.00
CA GLU A 65 11.71 -14.17 8.10
C GLU A 65 11.67 -15.03 6.82
N GLN A 66 12.83 -15.34 6.23
CA GLN A 66 12.87 -16.23 5.06
C GLN A 66 12.58 -17.71 5.41
N GLY A 67 12.65 -18.06 6.70
CA GLY A 67 12.35 -19.38 7.26
C GLY A 67 10.88 -19.62 7.63
N GLY A 68 10.02 -18.60 7.50
CA GLY A 68 8.61 -18.68 7.91
C GLY A 68 8.38 -18.38 9.40
N PHE A 69 9.28 -17.61 10.00
CA PHE A 69 9.19 -17.16 11.39
C PHE A 69 9.17 -15.63 11.46
N HIS A 70 8.36 -15.11 12.38
CA HIS A 70 8.38 -13.70 12.74
C HIS A 70 9.03 -13.52 14.10
N MET A 71 10.09 -12.71 14.16
CA MET A 71 10.79 -12.42 15.42
C MET A 71 9.96 -11.49 16.31
N THR A 72 9.58 -11.95 17.51
CA THR A 72 8.79 -11.17 18.47
C THR A 72 9.64 -10.47 19.51
N SER A 73 10.78 -11.06 19.89
CA SER A 73 11.71 -10.48 20.86
C SER A 73 13.14 -10.91 20.56
N ARG A 74 14.09 -10.04 20.91
CA ARG A 74 15.52 -10.34 20.90
C ARG A 74 16.20 -9.66 22.08
N ASP A 75 17.11 -10.37 22.72
CA ASP A 75 17.97 -9.84 23.76
C ASP A 75 19.43 -10.22 23.46
N PRO A 76 20.26 -9.27 23.01
CA PRO A 76 21.67 -9.53 22.69
C PRO A 76 22.55 -9.74 23.93
N ALA A 77 22.08 -9.39 25.14
CA ALA A 77 22.84 -9.62 26.37
C ALA A 77 22.68 -11.07 26.88
N THR A 78 21.46 -11.60 26.81
CA THR A 78 21.16 -13.00 27.16
C THR A 78 21.33 -13.96 25.97
N HIS A 79 21.45 -13.42 24.75
CA HIS A 79 21.52 -14.16 23.49
C HIS A 79 20.28 -15.03 23.27
N GLU A 80 19.11 -14.42 23.51
CA GLU A 80 17.81 -15.07 23.40
C GLU A 80 16.99 -14.40 22.31
N VAL A 81 16.42 -15.20 21.42
CA VAL A 81 15.55 -14.74 20.34
C VAL A 81 14.26 -15.53 20.37
N HIS A 82 13.14 -14.82 20.47
CA HIS A 82 11.82 -15.39 20.41
C HIS A 82 11.24 -15.15 19.02
N ALA A 83 10.68 -16.20 18.43
CA ALA A 83 10.03 -16.10 17.14
C ALA A 83 8.77 -16.97 17.10
N ILE A 84 7.80 -16.56 16.30
CA ILE A 84 6.53 -17.27 16.11
C ILE A 84 6.47 -17.77 14.67
N ALA A 85 6.10 -19.04 14.49
CA ALA A 85 5.85 -19.61 13.17
C ALA A 85 4.64 -18.91 12.52
N THR A 86 4.79 -18.31 11.34
CA THR A 86 3.72 -17.51 10.73
C THR A 86 2.75 -18.35 9.90
N GLY A 87 3.23 -19.45 9.32
CA GLY A 87 2.50 -20.20 8.29
C GLY A 87 2.54 -19.55 6.90
N ASP A 88 3.29 -18.45 6.74
CA ASP A 88 3.51 -17.79 5.46
C ASP A 88 4.52 -18.57 4.59
N PRO A 89 4.63 -18.26 3.28
CA PRO A 89 5.63 -18.87 2.42
C PRO A 89 7.05 -18.67 2.97
N ALA A 90 7.80 -19.77 3.11
CA ALA A 90 9.19 -19.78 3.56
C ALA A 90 10.14 -20.06 2.37
N PRO A 91 10.49 -19.03 1.58
CA PRO A 91 11.25 -19.20 0.33
C PRO A 91 12.64 -19.80 0.54
N ALA A 92 13.32 -19.51 1.66
CA ALA A 92 14.63 -20.10 1.93
C ALA A 92 14.54 -21.60 2.24
N CYS A 93 13.45 -22.06 2.87
CA CYS A 93 13.20 -23.48 3.09
C CYS A 93 13.00 -24.21 1.76
N ALA A 94 12.18 -23.64 0.87
CA ALA A 94 11.94 -24.19 -0.46
C ALA A 94 13.24 -24.26 -1.30
N LEU A 95 14.07 -23.22 -1.28
CA LEU A 95 15.38 -23.21 -1.95
C LEU A 95 16.35 -24.24 -1.37
N ALA A 96 16.27 -24.52 -0.07
CA ALA A 96 17.08 -25.54 0.60
C ALA A 96 16.52 -26.97 0.43
N GLY A 97 15.32 -27.12 -0.15
CA GLY A 97 14.64 -28.42 -0.25
C GLY A 97 14.19 -29.00 1.10
N VAL A 98 13.91 -28.13 2.07
CA VAL A 98 13.51 -28.48 3.44
C VAL A 98 12.07 -28.07 3.69
N GLU A 99 11.34 -28.86 4.49
CA GLU A 99 9.96 -28.56 4.87
C GLU A 99 9.85 -27.28 5.72
N ALA A 100 8.82 -26.48 5.45
CA ALA A 100 8.55 -25.23 6.16
C ALA A 100 7.67 -25.49 7.41
N PRO A 101 7.89 -24.76 8.51
CA PRO A 101 8.91 -23.73 8.69
C PRO A 101 10.30 -24.34 8.96
N CYS A 102 11.35 -23.57 8.66
CA CYS A 102 12.74 -24.00 8.87
C CYS A 102 13.60 -22.84 9.35
N LEU A 103 14.82 -23.14 9.79
CA LEU A 103 15.83 -22.15 10.20
C LEU A 103 16.95 -22.09 9.15
N PRO A 104 16.88 -21.18 8.17
CA PRO A 104 17.94 -20.97 7.20
C PRO A 104 19.16 -20.34 7.86
N LEU A 105 20.34 -20.88 7.59
CA LEU A 105 21.59 -20.34 8.12
C LEU A 105 22.21 -19.32 7.17
N ARG A 106 22.68 -18.21 7.74
CA ARG A 106 23.32 -17.09 7.04
C ARG A 106 24.84 -17.21 7.02
N LEU A 107 25.40 -18.43 7.02
CA LEU A 107 26.85 -18.66 7.02
C LEU A 107 27.55 -18.00 5.82
N LEU A 108 26.97 -18.11 4.62
CA LEU A 108 27.55 -17.52 3.41
C LEU A 108 27.57 -15.97 3.45
N PRO A 109 26.44 -15.28 3.74
CA PRO A 109 26.46 -13.83 3.97
C PRO A 109 27.46 -13.39 5.04
N LEU A 110 27.52 -14.10 6.18
CA LEU A 110 28.43 -13.77 7.28
C LEU A 110 29.91 -13.97 6.92
N ALA A 111 30.22 -14.97 6.09
CA ALA A 111 31.57 -15.22 5.62
C ALA A 111 32.01 -14.13 4.63
N ARG A 112 31.11 -13.74 3.70
CA ARG A 112 31.34 -12.66 2.74
C ARG A 112 31.60 -11.31 3.42
N SER A 113 30.85 -10.98 4.47
CA SER A 113 31.06 -9.72 5.20
C SER A 113 32.41 -9.68 5.94
N ARG A 114 32.99 -10.85 6.25
CA ARG A 114 34.31 -11.02 6.87
C ARG A 114 35.44 -11.23 5.87
N LEU A 115 35.14 -11.27 4.56
CA LEU A 115 36.08 -11.66 3.51
C LEU A 115 36.73 -13.03 3.77
N GLN A 116 35.97 -13.94 4.39
CA GLN A 116 36.37 -15.31 4.70
C GLN A 116 35.60 -16.30 3.82
N THR A 117 36.14 -17.51 3.66
CA THR A 117 35.38 -18.64 3.13
C THR A 117 34.39 -19.17 4.17
N ALA A 118 33.34 -19.88 3.73
CA ALA A 118 32.39 -20.50 4.65
C ALA A 118 33.07 -21.52 5.59
N GLN A 119 34.12 -22.19 5.11
CA GLN A 119 34.89 -23.15 5.90
C GLN A 119 35.73 -22.45 6.97
N GLU A 120 36.41 -21.35 6.63
CA GLU A 120 37.17 -20.53 7.58
C GLU A 120 36.26 -19.99 8.68
N LEU A 121 35.12 -19.39 8.31
CA LEU A 121 34.13 -18.92 9.26
C LEU A 121 33.62 -20.07 10.14
N GLY A 122 33.24 -21.19 9.54
CA GLY A 122 32.78 -22.37 10.27
C GLY A 122 33.81 -22.88 11.29
N SER A 123 35.10 -22.82 10.95
CA SER A 123 36.19 -23.25 11.83
C SER A 123 36.49 -22.30 12.98
N CYS A 124 36.25 -20.99 12.81
CA CYS A 124 36.47 -20.02 13.89
C CYS A 124 35.32 -19.99 14.89
N LEU A 125 34.11 -20.35 14.48
CA LEU A 125 32.91 -20.26 15.31
C LEU A 125 32.89 -21.38 16.36
N HIS A 126 32.96 -20.99 17.63
CA HIS A 126 32.88 -21.88 18.78
C HIS A 126 31.61 -21.60 19.60
N GLY A 127 31.04 -22.63 20.22
CA GLY A 127 29.77 -22.55 20.94
C GLY A 127 28.62 -23.20 20.19
N GLY A 128 27.39 -22.80 20.51
CA GLY A 128 26.19 -23.39 19.91
C GLY A 128 24.95 -22.57 20.22
N ILE A 129 23.93 -22.76 19.40
CA ILE A 129 22.59 -22.21 19.59
C ILE A 129 21.64 -23.38 19.77
N THR A 130 20.88 -23.39 20.85
CA THR A 130 19.82 -24.36 21.11
C THR A 130 18.48 -23.76 20.73
N VAL A 131 17.61 -24.57 20.15
CA VAL A 131 16.26 -24.20 19.75
C VAL A 131 15.30 -24.94 20.66
N GLU A 132 14.48 -24.18 21.38
CA GLU A 132 13.37 -24.68 22.18
C GLU A 132 12.07 -24.43 21.42
N VAL A 133 11.38 -25.51 21.05
CA VAL A 133 10.03 -25.44 20.49
C VAL A 133 9.05 -25.55 21.64
N ARG A 134 8.28 -24.49 21.86
CA ARG A 134 7.19 -24.48 22.83
C ARG A 134 5.93 -24.90 22.10
N ASP A 135 5.28 -25.93 22.62
CA ASP A 135 3.94 -26.28 22.16
C ASP A 135 3.06 -25.04 22.20
N ALA A 136 2.39 -24.77 21.08
CA ALA A 136 1.31 -23.81 21.06
C ALA A 136 0.27 -24.26 22.09
N VAL A 137 0.23 -23.59 23.24
CA VAL A 137 -0.98 -23.57 24.06
C VAL A 137 -1.97 -22.80 23.20
N LEU A 138 -2.68 -23.50 22.33
CA LEU A 138 -3.87 -22.98 21.70
C LEU A 138 -4.78 -22.63 22.88
N PRO A 139 -4.99 -21.35 23.26
CA PRO A 139 -6.10 -21.08 24.16
C PRO A 139 -7.32 -21.66 23.45
N PRO A 140 -8.18 -22.43 24.15
CA PRO A 140 -9.43 -22.86 23.56
C PRO A 140 -10.09 -21.58 23.05
N VAL A 141 -10.25 -21.46 21.73
CA VAL A 141 -10.99 -20.34 21.15
C VAL A 141 -12.35 -20.45 21.78
N ALA A 142 -12.64 -19.58 22.76
CA ALA A 142 -13.94 -19.53 23.38
C ALA A 142 -14.94 -19.39 22.23
N PRO A 143 -16.02 -20.19 22.18
CA PRO A 143 -17.00 -20.13 21.09
C PRO A 143 -17.79 -18.80 21.00
N ALA A 144 -17.27 -17.72 21.58
CA ALA A 144 -17.85 -16.38 21.60
C ALA A 144 -17.20 -15.38 20.61
N ALA A 145 -16.21 -15.77 19.80
CA ALA A 145 -15.59 -14.86 18.80
C ALA A 145 -16.10 -15.06 17.35
N VAL A 146 -17.26 -15.72 17.17
CA VAL A 146 -17.80 -16.07 15.85
C VAL A 146 -18.46 -14.92 15.06
N PRO A 147 -18.82 -13.72 15.60
CA PRO A 147 -19.36 -12.68 14.71
C PRO A 147 -18.28 -11.83 14.00
N TYR A 148 -17.03 -11.80 14.48
CA TYR A 148 -16.02 -10.87 13.92
C TYR A 148 -15.14 -11.49 12.81
N VAL A 149 -14.85 -12.80 12.86
CA VAL A 149 -14.03 -13.46 11.83
C VAL A 149 -14.80 -13.64 10.52
N GLN A 150 -16.12 -13.82 10.59
CA GLN A 150 -16.99 -13.80 9.40
C GLN A 150 -17.09 -12.39 8.79
N GLY A 151 -17.08 -11.34 9.62
CA GLY A 151 -17.03 -9.95 9.13
C GLY A 151 -15.73 -9.59 8.42
N ALA A 152 -14.58 -10.00 8.98
CA ALA A 152 -13.27 -9.71 8.40
C ALA A 152 -13.01 -10.46 7.08
N ALA A 153 -13.43 -11.72 6.96
CA ALA A 153 -13.29 -12.48 5.72
C ALA A 153 -14.17 -11.92 4.58
N VAL A 154 -15.39 -11.44 4.90
CA VAL A 154 -16.27 -10.78 3.91
C VAL A 154 -15.70 -9.43 3.50
N LEU A 155 -15.14 -8.65 4.44
CA LEU A 155 -14.51 -7.36 4.13
C LEU A 155 -13.23 -7.52 3.31
N LEU A 156 -12.39 -8.50 3.63
CA LEU A 156 -11.19 -8.82 2.84
C LEU A 156 -11.57 -9.33 1.44
N GLY A 157 -12.52 -10.26 1.33
CA GLY A 157 -13.03 -10.71 0.03
C GLY A 157 -13.65 -9.59 -0.81
N ALA A 158 -14.44 -8.71 -0.19
CA ALA A 158 -15.00 -7.54 -0.84
C ALA A 158 -13.92 -6.53 -1.27
N SER A 159 -12.88 -6.31 -0.47
CA SER A 159 -11.77 -5.41 -0.81
C SER A 159 -10.91 -5.94 -1.96
N VAL A 160 -10.68 -7.25 -2.04
CA VAL A 160 -9.98 -7.90 -3.15
C VAL A 160 -10.83 -7.84 -4.42
N LEU A 161 -12.12 -8.13 -4.34
CA LEU A 161 -13.03 -7.99 -5.49
C LEU A 161 -13.18 -6.52 -5.93
N ALA A 162 -13.20 -5.57 -5.00
CA ALA A 162 -13.23 -4.15 -5.30
C ALA A 162 -11.93 -3.67 -5.94
N SER A 163 -10.77 -4.16 -5.50
CA SER A 163 -9.47 -3.81 -6.11
C SER A 163 -9.30 -4.43 -7.49
N ILE A 164 -9.73 -5.68 -7.71
CA ILE A 164 -9.78 -6.30 -9.04
C ILE A 164 -10.75 -5.54 -9.94
N GLY A 165 -11.96 -5.23 -9.45
CA GLY A 165 -12.95 -4.41 -10.14
C GLY A 165 -12.40 -3.04 -10.51
N TRP A 166 -11.67 -2.40 -9.59
CA TRP A 166 -11.01 -1.12 -9.81
C TRP A 166 -9.90 -1.20 -10.85
N VAL A 167 -9.05 -2.24 -10.82
CA VAL A 167 -7.99 -2.43 -11.82
C VAL A 167 -8.58 -2.72 -13.20
N VAL A 168 -9.61 -3.57 -13.29
CA VAL A 168 -10.33 -3.86 -14.54
C VAL A 168 -11.04 -2.60 -15.05
N GLN A 169 -11.68 -1.83 -14.17
CA GLN A 169 -12.31 -0.56 -14.52
C GLN A 169 -11.27 0.46 -14.96
N ARG A 170 -10.10 0.55 -14.31
CA ARG A 170 -9.01 1.46 -14.68
C ARG A 170 -8.38 1.05 -16.02
N ARG A 171 -8.24 -0.25 -16.28
CA ARG A 171 -7.80 -0.77 -17.59
C ARG A 171 -8.85 -0.50 -18.68
N ARG A 172 -10.13 -0.69 -18.39
CA ARG A 172 -11.23 -0.36 -19.31
C ARG A 172 -11.33 1.15 -19.57
N ALA A 173 -11.15 1.99 -18.55
CA ALA A 173 -11.12 3.44 -18.68
C ALA A 173 -9.91 3.94 -19.48
N ARG A 174 -8.76 3.26 -19.37
CA ARG A 174 -7.54 3.55 -20.15
C ARG A 174 -7.57 2.99 -21.58
N SER A 175 -8.50 2.08 -21.89
CA SER A 175 -8.69 1.58 -23.25
C SER A 175 -9.13 2.71 -24.20
N PRO A 176 -8.80 2.64 -25.51
CA PRO A 176 -9.23 3.65 -26.49
C PRO A 176 -10.76 3.84 -26.50
N PHE A 177 -11.51 2.75 -26.33
CA PHE A 177 -12.97 2.78 -26.23
C PHE A 177 -13.46 3.43 -24.94
N GLY A 178 -12.82 3.14 -23.80
CA GLY A 178 -13.16 3.77 -22.52
C GLY A 178 -12.94 5.29 -22.54
N ARG A 179 -11.83 5.75 -23.11
CA ARG A 179 -11.53 7.18 -23.26
C ARG A 179 -12.57 7.91 -24.12
N LEU A 180 -13.01 7.27 -25.20
CA LEU A 180 -13.99 7.85 -26.11
C LEU A 180 -15.39 7.88 -25.47
N LEU A 181 -15.78 6.82 -24.75
CA LEU A 181 -17.03 6.77 -24.00
C LEU A 181 -17.06 7.80 -22.86
N ASP A 182 -15.94 7.96 -22.16
CA ASP A 182 -15.77 8.95 -21.10
C ASP A 182 -15.86 10.39 -21.63
N LEU A 183 -15.21 10.66 -22.77
CA LEU A 183 -15.34 11.93 -23.49
C LEU A 183 -16.82 12.22 -23.82
N ALA A 184 -17.53 11.29 -24.45
CA ALA A 184 -18.94 11.47 -24.79
C ALA A 184 -19.83 11.69 -23.55
N LYS A 185 -19.55 11.01 -22.42
CA LYS A 185 -20.26 11.21 -21.16
C LYS A 185 -20.01 12.59 -20.56
N ARG A 186 -18.75 13.06 -20.57
CA ARG A 186 -18.39 14.39 -20.09
C ARG A 186 -19.01 15.49 -20.94
N THR A 187 -18.98 15.37 -22.27
CA THR A 187 -19.66 16.31 -23.18
C THR A 187 -21.17 16.35 -22.90
N ARG A 188 -21.82 15.20 -22.71
CA ARG A 188 -23.24 15.13 -22.32
C ARG A 188 -23.51 15.82 -20.97
N ALA A 189 -22.65 15.61 -19.98
CA ALA A 189 -22.81 16.22 -18.66
C ALA A 189 -22.66 17.75 -18.74
N LYS A 190 -21.64 18.24 -19.48
CA LYS A 190 -21.45 19.67 -19.75
C LYS A 190 -22.63 20.27 -20.51
N LEU A 191 -23.16 19.58 -21.52
CA LEU A 191 -24.36 20.03 -22.25
C LEU A 191 -25.60 20.16 -21.35
N ARG A 192 -25.78 19.26 -20.38
CA ARG A 192 -26.91 19.33 -19.44
C ARG A 192 -26.79 20.49 -18.45
N ALA A 193 -25.57 20.90 -18.15
CA ALA A 193 -25.29 22.03 -17.26
C ALA A 193 -25.13 23.37 -18.01
N ALA A 194 -25.06 23.34 -19.35
CA ALA A 194 -24.97 24.52 -20.18
C ALA A 194 -26.32 25.20 -20.34
N ASP A 195 -26.28 26.44 -20.84
CA ASP A 195 -27.47 27.21 -21.18
C ASP A 195 -28.38 26.42 -22.14
N PRO A 196 -29.71 26.34 -21.88
CA PRO A 196 -30.66 25.63 -22.72
C PRO A 196 -30.62 26.04 -24.19
N VAL A 197 -30.28 27.30 -24.51
CA VAL A 197 -30.17 27.81 -25.89
C VAL A 197 -29.02 27.13 -26.64
N VAL A 198 -27.89 26.91 -25.96
CA VAL A 198 -26.70 26.25 -26.54
C VAL A 198 -26.87 24.73 -26.54
N ALA A 199 -27.54 24.18 -25.53
CA ALA A 199 -27.72 22.74 -25.35
C ALA A 199 -28.73 22.12 -26.33
N ALA A 200 -29.86 22.79 -26.57
CA ALA A 200 -30.99 22.26 -27.34
C ALA A 200 -30.62 21.63 -28.71
N PRO A 201 -29.81 22.26 -29.59
CA PRO A 201 -29.48 21.68 -30.89
C PRO A 201 -28.46 20.52 -30.80
N LEU A 202 -27.66 20.45 -29.75
CA LEU A 202 -26.54 19.51 -29.64
C LEU A 202 -26.90 18.23 -28.88
N VAL A 203 -27.90 18.28 -27.99
CA VAL A 203 -28.31 17.15 -27.16
C VAL A 203 -28.67 15.90 -27.98
N PRO A 204 -29.55 15.95 -29.00
CA PRO A 204 -29.95 14.74 -29.74
C PRO A 204 -28.77 14.04 -30.43
N ALA A 205 -27.85 14.82 -31.00
CA ALA A 205 -26.67 14.30 -31.69
C ALA A 205 -25.69 13.62 -30.73
N VAL A 206 -25.43 14.23 -29.56
CA VAL A 206 -24.55 13.64 -28.54
C VAL A 206 -25.18 12.42 -27.89
N GLU A 207 -26.50 12.40 -27.68
CA GLU A 207 -27.20 11.21 -27.18
C GLU A 207 -27.17 10.05 -28.18
N ALA A 208 -27.39 10.32 -29.47
CA ALA A 208 -27.29 9.30 -30.52
C ALA A 208 -25.86 8.72 -30.62
N ALA A 209 -24.84 9.57 -30.58
CA ALA A 209 -23.45 9.15 -30.57
C ALA A 209 -23.12 8.29 -29.34
N LEU A 210 -23.55 8.71 -28.14
CA LEU A 210 -23.36 7.95 -26.91
C LEU A 210 -24.11 6.61 -26.93
N GLY A 211 -25.29 6.55 -27.54
CA GLY A 211 -26.05 5.32 -27.77
C GLY A 211 -25.32 4.35 -28.71
N ALA A 212 -24.79 4.83 -29.83
CA ALA A 212 -24.02 4.03 -30.78
C ALA A 212 -22.74 3.45 -30.14
N LEU A 213 -22.06 4.26 -29.31
CA LEU A 213 -20.88 3.83 -28.57
C LEU A 213 -21.22 2.78 -27.51
N LYS A 214 -22.26 2.98 -26.71
CA LYS A 214 -22.71 1.97 -25.71
C LYS A 214 -23.00 0.61 -26.35
N ARG A 215 -23.58 0.60 -27.55
CA ARG A 215 -23.90 -0.61 -28.32
C ARG A 215 -22.69 -1.20 -29.07
N ARG A 216 -21.47 -0.66 -28.86
CA ARG A 216 -20.23 -1.06 -29.54
C ARG A 216 -20.32 -1.04 -31.08
N ARG A 217 -21.16 -0.16 -31.64
CA ARG A 217 -21.33 -0.05 -33.11
C ARG A 217 -20.21 0.72 -33.80
N VAL A 218 -19.37 1.43 -33.05
CA VAL A 218 -18.22 2.18 -33.56
C VAL A 218 -16.99 1.72 -32.80
N ASP A 219 -15.99 1.24 -33.53
CA ASP A 219 -14.69 0.93 -32.96
C ASP A 219 -13.91 2.24 -32.72
N ALA A 220 -13.46 2.45 -31.49
CA ALA A 220 -12.73 3.64 -31.09
C ALA A 220 -11.29 3.71 -31.66
N ALA A 221 -10.72 2.59 -32.08
CA ALA A 221 -9.42 2.56 -32.77
C ALA A 221 -9.52 2.90 -34.26
N SER A 222 -10.73 2.81 -34.84
CA SER A 222 -10.98 3.05 -36.25
C SER A 222 -10.87 4.54 -36.63
N THR A 223 -10.75 4.81 -37.94
CA THR A 223 -10.77 6.17 -38.50
C THR A 223 -12.07 6.90 -38.18
N GLU A 224 -13.20 6.21 -38.18
CA GLU A 224 -14.51 6.76 -37.80
C GLU A 224 -14.56 7.11 -36.31
N GLY A 225 -14.05 6.23 -35.45
CA GLY A 225 -13.95 6.49 -34.01
C GLY A 225 -13.10 7.73 -33.69
N LYS A 226 -11.96 7.88 -34.38
CA LYS A 226 -11.10 9.08 -34.25
C LYS A 226 -11.82 10.36 -34.70
N ARG A 227 -12.60 10.32 -35.79
CA ARG A 227 -13.41 11.46 -36.26
C ARG A 227 -14.47 11.86 -35.23
N VAL A 228 -15.18 10.89 -34.66
CA VAL A 228 -16.19 11.14 -33.61
C VAL A 228 -15.54 11.74 -32.37
N ALA A 229 -14.39 11.22 -31.94
CA ALA A 229 -13.65 11.79 -30.80
C ALA A 229 -13.22 13.23 -31.04
N GLU A 230 -12.76 13.56 -32.25
CA GLU A 230 -12.34 14.93 -32.59
C GLU A 230 -13.51 15.92 -32.58
N VAL A 231 -14.66 15.53 -33.13
CA VAL A 231 -15.87 16.36 -33.09
C VAL A 231 -16.33 16.59 -31.64
N LEU A 232 -16.34 15.54 -30.81
CA LEU A 232 -16.72 15.66 -29.39
C LEU A 232 -15.77 16.57 -28.60
N ARG A 233 -14.47 16.52 -28.87
CA ARG A 233 -13.49 17.45 -28.26
C ARG A 233 -13.75 18.89 -28.65
N ARG A 234 -14.05 19.14 -29.93
CA ARG A 234 -14.37 20.50 -30.39
C ARG A 234 -15.63 21.05 -29.73
N VAL A 235 -16.65 20.21 -29.56
CA VAL A 235 -17.88 20.58 -28.84
C VAL A 235 -17.57 20.87 -27.37
N GLU A 236 -16.78 20.02 -26.72
CA GLU A 236 -16.38 20.22 -25.32
C GLU A 236 -15.63 21.55 -25.12
N LEU A 237 -14.66 21.86 -25.97
CA LEU A 237 -13.92 23.13 -25.92
C LEU A 237 -14.83 24.35 -26.05
N ARG A 238 -15.84 24.28 -26.93
CA ARG A 238 -16.82 25.37 -27.08
C ARG A 238 -17.72 25.51 -25.85
N LEU A 239 -18.13 24.40 -25.25
CA LEU A 239 -18.94 24.42 -24.03
C LEU A 239 -18.15 25.00 -22.85
N ASP A 240 -16.87 24.67 -22.72
CA ASP A 240 -16.01 25.24 -21.67
C ASP A 240 -15.84 26.75 -21.84
N ALA A 241 -15.64 27.23 -23.07
CA ALA A 241 -15.60 28.67 -23.35
C ALA A 241 -16.92 29.37 -22.94
N SER A 242 -18.06 28.81 -23.35
CA SER A 242 -19.38 29.38 -22.98
C SER A 242 -19.65 29.40 -21.48
N ALA A 243 -19.14 28.39 -20.74
CA ALA A 243 -19.31 28.31 -19.29
C ALA A 243 -18.48 29.37 -18.55
N VAL A 244 -17.28 29.67 -19.05
CA VAL A 244 -16.43 30.75 -18.51
C VAL A 244 -17.09 32.11 -18.75
N GLU A 245 -17.60 32.35 -19.95
CA GLU A 245 -18.34 33.59 -20.28
C GLU A 245 -19.58 33.76 -19.39
N ALA A 246 -20.38 32.70 -19.22
CA ALA A 246 -21.56 32.74 -18.35
C ALA A 246 -21.22 32.94 -16.87
N ARG A 247 -20.05 32.49 -16.42
CA ARG A 247 -19.59 32.74 -15.04
C ARG A 247 -19.14 34.19 -14.88
N ALA A 248 -18.35 34.71 -15.83
CA ALA A 248 -17.93 36.10 -15.82
C ALA A 248 -19.14 37.06 -15.81
N GLY A 249 -20.17 36.77 -16.61
CA GLY A 249 -21.41 37.55 -16.61
C GLY A 249 -22.15 37.53 -15.27
N ARG A 250 -22.20 36.38 -14.58
CA ARG A 250 -22.83 36.29 -13.25
C ARG A 250 -22.04 37.01 -12.16
N GLU A 251 -20.71 36.93 -12.20
CA GLU A 251 -19.85 37.65 -11.24
C GLU A 251 -19.97 39.17 -11.42
N GLN A 252 -20.09 39.66 -12.66
CA GLN A 252 -20.39 41.07 -12.95
C GLN A 252 -21.76 41.49 -12.41
N GLN A 253 -22.82 40.70 -12.66
CA GLN A 253 -24.16 41.01 -12.14
C GLN A 253 -24.20 41.05 -10.61
N ALA A 254 -23.51 40.12 -9.94
CA ALA A 254 -23.42 40.11 -8.48
C ALA A 254 -22.65 41.33 -7.95
N ALA A 255 -21.58 41.75 -8.64
CA ALA A 255 -20.85 42.96 -8.28
C ALA A 255 -21.73 44.21 -8.44
N ASP A 256 -22.49 44.31 -9.54
CA ASP A 256 -23.42 45.43 -9.77
C ASP A 256 -24.55 45.47 -8.73
N GLU A 257 -25.04 44.30 -8.29
CA GLU A 257 -26.05 44.20 -7.23
C GLU A 257 -25.50 44.67 -5.87
N LEU A 258 -24.28 44.25 -5.50
CA LEU A 258 -23.63 44.69 -4.27
C LEU A 258 -23.36 46.21 -4.26
N VAL A 259 -23.00 46.78 -5.41
CA VAL A 259 -22.84 48.24 -5.55
C VAL A 259 -24.16 48.94 -5.28
N ARG A 260 -25.27 48.45 -5.84
CA ARG A 260 -26.61 49.01 -5.57
C ARG A 260 -27.02 48.89 -4.11
N GLU A 261 -26.73 47.78 -3.45
CA GLU A 261 -27.02 47.63 -2.02
C GLU A 261 -26.25 48.66 -1.18
N ILE A 262 -24.96 48.88 -1.47
CA ILE A 262 -24.14 49.88 -0.78
C ILE A 262 -24.67 51.30 -1.05
N GLU A 263 -24.99 51.63 -2.30
CA GLU A 263 -25.58 52.93 -2.64
C GLU A 263 -26.89 53.17 -1.88
N SER A 264 -27.77 52.16 -1.81
CA SER A 264 -29.03 52.26 -1.05
C SER A 264 -28.80 52.42 0.46
N ALA A 265 -27.79 51.75 1.02
CA ALA A 265 -27.45 51.85 2.43
C ALA A 265 -26.87 53.23 2.77
N LEU A 266 -26.07 53.81 1.87
CA LEU A 266 -25.53 55.17 2.01
C LEU A 266 -26.63 56.22 1.92
N GLU A 267 -27.59 56.08 1.00
CA GLU A 267 -28.74 56.98 0.90
C GLU A 267 -29.60 56.95 2.17
N ALA A 268 -29.84 55.76 2.74
CA ALA A 268 -30.56 55.63 4.01
C ALA A 268 -29.83 56.30 5.20
N VAL A 269 -28.50 56.25 5.23
CA VAL A 269 -27.71 56.95 6.26
C VAL A 269 -27.82 58.47 6.09
N ASP A 270 -27.73 58.97 4.86
CA ASP A 270 -27.84 60.41 4.57
C ASP A 270 -29.26 60.94 4.88
N GLU A 271 -30.31 60.15 4.65
CA GLU A 271 -31.69 60.48 5.04
C GLU A 271 -31.84 60.63 6.57
N VAL A 272 -31.22 59.76 7.35
CA VAL A 272 -31.25 59.83 8.83
C VAL A 272 -30.49 61.06 9.35
N ASP A 273 -29.33 61.37 8.78
CA ASP A 273 -28.55 62.56 9.15
C ASP A 273 -29.25 63.86 8.72
N GLY A 274 -29.92 63.86 7.57
CA GLY A 274 -30.79 64.94 7.11
C GLY A 274 -31.98 65.17 8.06
N ALA A 275 -32.67 64.10 8.46
CA ALA A 275 -33.76 64.16 9.43
C ALA A 275 -33.30 64.69 10.80
N ARG A 276 -32.08 64.34 11.22
CA ARG A 276 -31.49 64.83 12.48
C ARG A 276 -31.13 66.31 12.46
N ARG A 277 -30.82 66.87 11.28
CA ARG A 277 -30.51 68.31 11.11
C ARG A 277 -31.77 69.18 10.92
N GLY A 278 -32.87 68.64 10.40
CA GLY A 278 -34.13 69.37 10.21
C GLY A 278 -35.05 69.44 11.43
N GLY A 279 -34.74 68.68 12.50
CA GLY A 279 -35.51 68.63 13.75
C GLY A 279 -34.99 69.52 14.89
N ALA A 280 -34.06 70.43 14.61
CA ALA A 280 -33.56 71.46 15.52
C ALA A 280 -34.02 72.85 15.04
#